data_AF-A0A9E5FRP9-F1
#
_entry.id   AF-A0A9E5FRP9-F1
#
_cell.length_a   1.000
_cell.length_b   1.000
_cell.length_c   1.000
_cell.angle_alpha   90.00
_cell.angle_beta   90.00
_cell.angle_gamma   90.00
#
_symmetry.space_group_name_H-M   'P 1'
#
loop_
_entity.id
_entity.type
_entity.pdbx_description
1 polymer ?
#
loop_
_entity_poly.entity_id
_entity_poly.type
_entity_poly.pdbx_seq_one_letter_code
_entity_poly.pdbx_strand_id
1 'polypeptide(L)'
;MSEPKARKFDLIVFDWEGTLSDPRLLTRSLFEGVLPMLQDLRSKHCSIAVATGKSRVGLNEALLELELNDVFHATRTADETSGKPDPQMLQELMRELDVTPERTLMVGDSVYDLEMAVHAGCSGVGVSFGSSSSELTNRHREALKRAPSLYLAHSVQDLHQWLVLHV
;
A
#
# COMPACT_ATOMS: atom_id res chain seq x y z
N MET A 1 18.84 17.93 22.83
CA MET A 1 18.33 17.66 21.47
C MET A 1 18.59 16.20 21.18
N SER A 2 17.55 15.37 21.17
CA SER A 2 17.66 13.98 20.72
C SER A 2 17.90 13.97 19.21
N GLU A 3 18.83 13.14 18.74
CA GLU A 3 19.01 12.89 17.31
C GLU A 3 17.66 12.49 16.69
N PRO A 4 17.33 12.98 15.49
CA PRO A 4 16.17 12.48 14.78
C PRO A 4 16.34 10.97 14.60
N LYS A 5 15.40 10.20 15.14
CA LYS A 5 15.38 8.74 15.02
C LYS A 5 15.50 8.41 13.53
N ALA A 6 16.51 7.65 13.12
CA ALA A 6 16.71 7.31 11.73
C ALA A 6 15.42 6.67 11.16
N ARG A 7 14.92 7.22 10.05
CA ARG A 7 13.73 6.73 9.35
C ARG A 7 13.92 5.27 8.95
N LYS A 8 12.92 4.43 9.25
CA LYS A 8 12.98 2.98 8.99
C LYS A 8 12.71 2.63 7.52
N PHE A 9 11.78 3.34 6.87
CA PHE A 9 11.37 3.05 5.48
C PHE A 9 11.52 4.27 4.59
N ASP A 10 12.07 4.06 3.39
CA ASP A 10 12.22 5.09 2.36
C ASP A 10 11.16 4.99 1.27
N LEU A 11 10.63 3.79 1.05
CA LEU A 11 9.58 3.49 0.08
C LEU A 11 8.39 2.87 0.78
N ILE A 12 7.22 3.45 0.59
CA ILE A 12 5.94 2.84 0.95
C ILE A 12 5.18 2.54 -0.34
N VAL A 13 4.88 1.26 -0.53
CA VAL A 13 4.07 0.77 -1.65
C VAL A 13 2.68 0.43 -1.12
N PHE A 14 1.65 1.02 -1.71
CA PHE A 14 0.27 0.74 -1.36
C PHE A 14 -0.39 -0.14 -2.42
N ASP A 15 -1.25 -1.07 -2.01
CA ASP A 15 -2.32 -1.51 -2.89
C ASP A 15 -3.31 -0.38 -3.16
N TRP A 16 -4.03 -0.46 -4.27
CA TRP A 16 -5.05 0.50 -4.65
C TRP A 16 -6.41 0.16 -4.02
N GLU A 17 -7.05 -0.90 -4.51
CA GLU A 17 -8.39 -1.30 -4.06
C GLU A 17 -8.34 -1.85 -2.65
N GLY A 18 -9.27 -1.46 -1.79
CA GLY A 18 -9.32 -1.96 -0.40
C GLY A 18 -8.21 -1.39 0.50
N THR A 19 -7.34 -0.53 -0.02
CA THR A 19 -6.29 0.12 0.78
C THR A 19 -6.34 1.64 0.65
N LEU A 20 -6.32 2.17 -0.58
CA LEU A 20 -6.46 3.59 -0.86
C LEU A 20 -7.89 3.94 -1.32
N SER A 21 -8.43 3.20 -2.29
CA SER A 21 -9.81 3.37 -2.76
C SER A 21 -10.78 2.51 -1.98
N ASP A 22 -11.97 3.05 -1.71
CA ASP A 22 -13.06 2.34 -1.04
C ASP A 22 -13.92 1.58 -2.08
N PRO A 23 -13.77 0.25 -2.20
CA PRO A 23 -14.48 -0.52 -3.23
C PRO A 23 -15.97 -0.69 -2.93
N ARG A 24 -16.45 -0.24 -1.76
CA ARG A 24 -17.87 -0.33 -1.38
C ARG A 24 -18.73 0.75 -2.04
N LEU A 25 -18.10 1.82 -2.49
CA LEU A 25 -18.79 2.96 -3.05
C LEU A 25 -19.03 2.73 -4.54
N LEU A 26 -20.21 3.13 -5.01
CA LEU A 26 -20.58 3.02 -6.43
C LEU A 26 -19.75 3.95 -7.32
N THR A 27 -19.30 5.06 -6.75
CA THR A 27 -18.40 6.02 -7.38
C THR A 27 -16.97 5.77 -6.92
N ARG A 28 -15.99 6.02 -7.78
CA ARG A 28 -14.58 5.92 -7.39
C ARG A 28 -14.31 6.97 -6.30
N SER A 29 -13.80 6.52 -5.16
CA SER A 29 -13.55 7.38 -4.01
C SER A 29 -12.46 6.77 -3.15
N LEU A 30 -11.69 7.64 -2.49
CA LEU A 30 -10.70 7.23 -1.51
C LEU A 30 -11.39 6.94 -0.16
N PHE A 31 -10.78 6.09 0.66
CA PHE A 31 -11.15 6.08 2.07
C PHE A 31 -10.88 7.45 2.70
N GLU A 32 -11.73 7.82 3.67
CA GLU A 32 -11.54 9.06 4.44
C GLU A 32 -10.17 9.07 5.12
N GLY A 33 -9.44 10.19 5.00
CA GLY A 33 -8.12 10.37 5.59
C GLY A 33 -6.92 9.94 4.72
N VAL A 34 -7.15 9.33 3.55
CA VAL A 34 -6.05 8.89 2.66
C VAL A 34 -5.24 10.07 2.13
N LEU A 35 -5.91 11.14 1.66
CA LEU A 35 -5.22 12.32 1.12
C LEU A 35 -4.28 12.98 2.15
N PRO A 36 -4.74 13.32 3.38
CA PRO A 36 -3.85 13.81 4.43
C PRO A 36 -2.67 12.86 4.72
N MET A 37 -2.93 11.55 4.79
CA MET A 37 -1.87 10.56 5.03
C MET A 37 -0.80 10.59 3.93
N LEU A 38 -1.20 10.60 2.66
CA LEU A 38 -0.26 10.66 1.53
C LEU A 38 0.54 11.98 1.53
N GLN A 39 -0.10 13.10 1.88
CA GLN A 39 0.57 14.40 1.99
C GLN A 39 1.63 14.41 3.09
N ASP A 40 1.31 13.89 4.28
CA ASP A 40 2.24 13.82 5.40
C ASP A 40 3.43 12.92 5.08
N LEU A 41 3.21 11.77 4.44
CA LEU A 41 4.28 10.89 3.99
C LEU A 41 5.23 11.57 2.99
N ARG A 42 4.69 12.31 2.01
CA ARG A 42 5.52 13.07 1.06
C ARG A 42 6.33 14.16 1.73
N SER A 43 5.77 14.84 2.75
CA SER A 43 6.47 15.88 3.50
C SER A 43 7.71 15.36 4.24
N LYS A 44 7.78 14.04 4.50
CA LYS A 44 8.89 13.35 5.15
C LYS A 44 9.95 12.82 4.18
N HIS A 45 9.94 13.25 2.91
CA HIS A 45 10.84 12.77 1.86
C HIS A 45 10.77 11.25 1.61
N CYS A 46 9.62 10.63 1.89
CA CYS A 46 9.40 9.21 1.62
C CYS A 46 8.83 9.06 0.20
N SER A 47 9.38 8.13 -0.57
CA SER A 47 8.81 7.74 -1.86
C SER A 47 7.53 6.94 -1.62
N ILE A 48 6.49 7.29 -2.36
CA ILE A 48 5.21 6.60 -2.32
C ILE A 48 4.93 6.01 -3.69
N ALA A 49 4.52 4.74 -3.74
CA ALA A 49 4.20 4.02 -4.96
C ALA A 49 2.91 3.20 -4.84
N VAL A 50 2.40 2.72 -5.98
CA VAL A 50 1.25 1.80 -6.05
C VAL A 50 1.64 0.47 -6.69
N ALA A 51 1.22 -0.64 -6.10
CA ALA A 51 1.27 -1.97 -6.69
C ALA A 51 -0.13 -2.60 -6.67
N THR A 52 -0.78 -2.69 -7.84
CA THR A 52 -2.19 -3.05 -7.92
C THR A 52 -2.49 -4.14 -8.94
N GLY A 53 -3.52 -4.94 -8.65
CA GLY A 53 -4.09 -5.91 -9.60
C GLY A 53 -4.94 -5.28 -10.72
N LYS A 54 -5.13 -3.96 -10.73
CA LYS A 54 -5.83 -3.26 -11.82
C LYS A 54 -5.03 -3.32 -13.12
N SER A 55 -5.71 -3.06 -14.23
CA SER A 55 -5.06 -2.74 -15.51
C SER A 55 -4.43 -1.34 -15.47
N ARG A 56 -3.45 -1.09 -16.33
CA ARG A 56 -2.83 0.24 -16.52
C ARG A 56 -3.87 1.29 -16.89
N VAL A 57 -4.78 0.96 -17.79
CA VAL A 57 -5.88 1.86 -18.18
C VAL A 57 -6.76 2.17 -16.96
N GLY A 58 -7.15 1.14 -16.20
CA GLY A 58 -8.04 1.32 -15.04
C GLY A 58 -7.40 2.09 -13.89
N LEU A 59 -6.09 1.97 -13.68
CA LEU A 59 -5.36 2.79 -12.70
C LEU A 59 -5.27 4.25 -13.18
N ASN A 60 -4.91 4.49 -14.44
CA ASN A 60 -4.79 5.85 -14.98
C ASN A 60 -6.12 6.61 -14.93
N GLU A 61 -7.24 5.96 -15.25
CA GLU A 61 -8.57 6.56 -15.11
C GLU A 61 -8.86 6.96 -13.66
N ALA A 62 -8.55 6.08 -12.70
CA ALA A 62 -8.80 6.33 -11.28
C ALA A 62 -7.92 7.47 -10.74
N LEU A 63 -6.65 7.53 -11.15
CA LEU A 63 -5.74 8.62 -10.78
C LEU A 63 -6.19 9.96 -11.36
N LEU A 64 -6.70 9.97 -12.60
CA LEU A 64 -7.21 11.18 -13.23
C LEU A 64 -8.48 11.69 -12.56
N GLU A 65 -9.44 10.81 -12.31
CA GLU A 65 -10.73 11.15 -11.69
C GLU A 65 -10.56 11.69 -10.26
N LEU A 66 -9.56 11.19 -9.53
CA LEU A 66 -9.26 11.58 -8.15
C LEU A 66 -8.16 12.65 -8.03
N GLU A 67 -7.67 13.19 -9.15
CA GLU A 67 -6.62 14.21 -9.20
C GLU A 67 -5.29 13.79 -8.51
N LEU A 68 -4.90 12.53 -8.68
CA LEU A 68 -3.75 11.89 -8.01
C LEU A 68 -2.54 11.63 -8.92
N ASN A 69 -2.54 12.10 -10.17
CA ASN A 69 -1.50 11.78 -11.17
C ASN A 69 -0.07 12.05 -10.70
N ASP A 70 0.15 13.11 -9.92
CA ASP A 70 1.48 13.53 -9.46
C ASP A 70 1.78 13.16 -7.99
N VAL A 71 0.96 12.29 -7.40
CA VAL A 71 1.10 11.91 -5.98
C VAL A 71 2.09 10.75 -5.80
N PHE A 72 2.10 9.81 -6.74
CA PHE A 72 2.93 8.60 -6.66
C PHE A 72 4.19 8.75 -7.50
N HIS A 73 5.33 8.34 -6.95
CA HIS A 73 6.62 8.40 -7.62
C HIS A 73 6.75 7.30 -8.68
N ALA A 74 6.10 6.16 -8.47
CA ALA A 74 6.05 5.05 -9.40
C ALA A 74 4.79 4.20 -9.18
N THR A 75 4.37 3.47 -10.22
CA THR A 75 3.24 2.54 -10.13
C THR A 75 3.52 1.25 -10.92
N ARG A 76 2.97 0.12 -10.46
CA ARG A 76 2.93 -1.15 -11.21
C ARG A 76 1.53 -1.75 -11.18
N THR A 77 1.14 -2.30 -12.33
CA THR A 77 -0.17 -2.88 -12.59
C THR A 77 -0.03 -4.31 -13.08
N ALA A 78 -1.13 -5.08 -13.06
CA ALA A 78 -1.13 -6.47 -13.50
C ALA A 78 -0.83 -6.64 -15.01
N ASP A 79 -0.92 -5.57 -15.80
CA ASP A 79 -0.58 -5.61 -17.23
C ASP A 79 0.94 -5.58 -17.48
N GLU A 80 1.72 -5.15 -16.48
CA GLU A 80 3.15 -4.88 -16.61
C GLU A 80 4.01 -5.96 -15.94
N THR A 81 3.42 -6.71 -15.00
CA THR A 81 4.12 -7.70 -14.19
C THR A 81 3.25 -8.94 -13.95
N SER A 82 3.87 -9.97 -13.38
CA SER A 82 3.13 -11.05 -12.74
C SER A 82 2.30 -10.50 -11.58
N GLY A 83 1.09 -11.06 -11.39
CA GLY A 83 0.19 -10.66 -10.31
C GLY A 83 0.62 -11.18 -8.94
N LYS A 84 0.09 -10.57 -7.87
CA LYS A 84 0.31 -10.99 -6.49
C LYS A 84 -0.05 -12.48 -6.31
N PRO A 85 0.72 -13.29 -5.56
CA PRO A 85 1.80 -12.89 -4.64
C PRO A 85 3.20 -12.88 -5.28
N ASP A 86 3.31 -12.84 -6.62
CA ASP A 86 4.62 -12.71 -7.27
C ASP A 86 5.29 -11.36 -6.89
N PRO A 87 6.58 -11.34 -6.51
CA PRO A 87 7.24 -10.14 -6.03
C PRO A 87 7.59 -9.11 -7.11
N GLN A 88 7.36 -9.40 -8.40
CA GLN A 88 7.84 -8.59 -9.51
C GLN A 88 7.43 -7.11 -9.41
N MET A 89 6.19 -6.80 -9.00
CA MET A 89 5.75 -5.40 -8.80
C MET A 89 6.68 -4.66 -7.83
N LEU A 90 6.93 -5.25 -6.66
CA LEU A 90 7.77 -4.65 -5.63
C LEU A 90 9.23 -4.56 -6.09
N GLN A 91 9.75 -5.61 -6.72
CA GLN A 91 11.13 -5.62 -7.21
C GLN A 91 11.40 -4.54 -8.25
N GLU A 92 10.45 -4.31 -9.16
CA GLU A 92 10.59 -3.26 -10.17
C GLU A 92 10.43 -1.87 -9.57
N LEU A 93 9.50 -1.66 -8.65
CA LEU A 93 9.35 -0.38 -7.93
C LEU A 93 10.59 -0.03 -7.11
N MET A 94 11.14 -1.01 -6.38
CA MET A 94 12.39 -0.87 -5.62
C MET A 94 13.57 -0.52 -6.53
N ARG A 95 13.68 -1.17 -7.69
CA ARG A 95 14.73 -0.89 -8.67
C ARG A 95 14.60 0.50 -9.29
N GLU A 96 13.37 0.90 -9.64
CA GLU A 96 13.11 2.21 -10.25
C GLU A 96 13.41 3.37 -9.29
N LEU A 97 13.11 3.18 -8.00
CA LEU A 97 13.27 4.20 -6.97
C LEU A 97 14.58 4.10 -6.19
N ASP A 98 15.46 3.15 -6.55
CA ASP A 98 16.74 2.89 -5.88
C ASP A 98 16.62 2.67 -4.36
N VAL A 99 15.66 1.84 -3.96
CA VAL A 99 15.40 1.50 -2.54
C VAL A 99 15.55 0.00 -2.31
N THR A 100 16.22 -0.38 -1.22
CA THR A 100 16.41 -1.80 -0.87
C THR A 100 15.15 -2.41 -0.24
N PRO A 101 15.00 -3.75 -0.24
CA PRO A 101 13.87 -4.42 0.41
C PRO A 101 13.71 -4.08 1.89
N GLU A 102 14.81 -3.92 2.63
CA GLU A 102 14.80 -3.64 4.07
C GLU A 102 14.25 -2.25 4.40
N ARG A 103 14.32 -1.33 3.42
CA ARG A 103 13.82 0.04 3.51
C ARG A 103 12.49 0.23 2.77
N THR A 104 11.85 -0.87 2.35
CA THR A 104 10.57 -0.88 1.66
C THR A 104 9.47 -1.48 2.54
N LEU A 105 8.29 -0.86 2.49
CA LEU A 105 7.09 -1.30 3.19
C LEU A 105 5.94 -1.48 2.20
N MET A 106 5.37 -2.68 2.13
CA MET A 106 4.10 -2.94 1.43
C MET A 106 2.92 -2.72 2.39
N VAL A 107 1.87 -2.07 1.92
CA VAL A 107 0.61 -1.87 2.65
C VAL A 107 -0.53 -2.40 1.79
N GLY A 108 -1.31 -3.36 2.32
CA GLY A 108 -2.40 -3.98 1.56
C GLY A 108 -3.46 -4.66 2.44
N ASP A 109 -4.62 -4.94 1.87
CA ASP A 109 -5.77 -5.51 2.58
C ASP A 109 -5.91 -7.03 2.40
N SER A 110 -5.09 -7.63 1.53
CA SER A 110 -5.11 -9.04 1.23
C SER A 110 -3.88 -9.77 1.76
N VAL A 111 -4.02 -11.09 1.95
CA VAL A 111 -2.87 -11.95 2.24
C VAL A 111 -1.87 -11.98 1.09
N TYR A 112 -2.34 -11.78 -0.15
CA TYR A 112 -1.47 -11.76 -1.33
C TYR A 112 -0.52 -10.56 -1.32
N ASP A 113 -0.91 -9.44 -0.73
CA ASP A 113 -0.03 -8.27 -0.52
C ASP A 113 1.11 -8.60 0.43
N LEU A 114 0.79 -9.26 1.54
CA LEU A 114 1.77 -9.62 2.57
C LEU A 114 2.68 -10.75 2.09
N GLU A 115 2.16 -11.72 1.35
CA GLU A 115 2.96 -12.76 0.69
C GLU A 115 3.88 -12.17 -0.37
N MET A 116 3.39 -11.22 -1.18
CA MET A 116 4.22 -10.47 -2.14
C MET A 116 5.37 -9.74 -1.44
N ALA A 117 5.09 -9.11 -0.30
CA ALA A 117 6.12 -8.44 0.51
C ALA A 117 7.20 -9.42 0.99
N VAL A 118 6.79 -10.58 1.52
CA VAL A 118 7.70 -11.65 1.95
C VAL A 118 8.55 -12.16 0.79
N HIS A 119 7.94 -12.46 -0.35
CA HIS A 119 8.67 -12.92 -1.55
C HIS A 119 9.64 -11.86 -2.09
N ALA A 120 9.34 -10.57 -1.89
CA ALA A 120 10.20 -9.46 -2.26
C ALA A 120 11.29 -9.16 -1.22
N GLY A 121 11.26 -9.82 -0.05
CA GLY A 121 12.20 -9.59 1.05
C GLY A 121 11.95 -8.29 1.83
N CYS A 122 10.78 -7.66 1.68
CA CYS A 122 10.44 -6.41 2.36
C CYS A 122 9.39 -6.61 3.47
N SER A 123 9.17 -5.56 4.27
CA SER A 123 8.16 -5.61 5.35
C SER A 123 6.76 -5.37 4.81
N GLY A 124 5.75 -5.94 5.47
CA GLY A 124 4.33 -5.71 5.15
C GLY A 124 3.54 -5.12 6.33
N VAL A 125 2.52 -4.32 6.04
CA VAL A 125 1.45 -3.91 6.97
C VAL A 125 0.11 -4.28 6.36
N GLY A 126 -0.71 -5.00 7.12
CA GLY A 126 -2.07 -5.34 6.70
C GLY A 126 -3.06 -4.23 7.04
N VAL A 127 -4.11 -4.08 6.24
CA VAL A 127 -5.26 -3.24 6.57
C VAL A 127 -6.54 -4.06 6.59
N SER A 128 -7.34 -3.93 7.65
CA SER A 128 -8.56 -4.73 7.83
C SER A 128 -9.85 -4.01 7.44
N PHE A 129 -9.75 -2.75 7.00
CA PHE A 129 -10.89 -1.88 6.71
C PHE A 129 -11.41 -1.95 5.26
N GLY A 130 -10.59 -2.37 4.30
CA GLY A 130 -11.01 -2.37 2.90
C GLY A 130 -11.42 -3.70 2.30
N SER A 131 -11.30 -4.81 3.05
CA SER A 131 -11.98 -6.06 2.70
C SER A 131 -13.50 -5.85 2.76
N SER A 132 -14.11 -5.54 1.62
CA SER A 132 -15.56 -5.36 1.53
C SER A 132 -16.10 -6.00 0.26
N SER A 133 -16.18 -7.32 0.31
CA SER A 133 -17.36 -8.01 -0.17
C SER A 133 -17.96 -8.68 1.06
N SER A 134 -19.27 -8.55 1.22
CA SER A 134 -20.11 -9.24 2.22
C SER A 134 -19.94 -10.76 2.27
N GLU A 135 -19.10 -11.35 1.40
CA GLU A 135 -18.75 -12.77 1.35
C GLU A 135 -17.24 -13.09 1.57
N LEU A 136 -16.42 -12.14 2.00
CA LEU A 136 -15.08 -12.46 2.52
C LEU A 136 -15.22 -12.90 3.98
N THR A 137 -15.56 -14.19 4.14
CA THR A 137 -15.67 -14.96 5.39
C THR A 137 -14.63 -14.55 6.43
N ASN A 138 -14.94 -14.70 7.73
CA ASN A 138 -13.99 -14.62 8.85
C ASN A 138 -12.59 -15.16 8.51
N ARG A 139 -12.53 -16.21 7.67
CA ARG A 139 -11.31 -16.78 7.07
C ARG A 139 -10.33 -15.75 6.49
N HIS A 140 -10.78 -14.75 5.72
CA HIS A 140 -9.86 -13.75 5.15
C HIS A 140 -9.26 -12.84 6.22
N ARG A 141 -10.08 -12.33 7.14
CA ARG A 141 -9.57 -11.55 8.28
C ARG A 141 -8.63 -12.39 9.15
N GLU A 142 -8.98 -13.65 9.41
CA GLU A 142 -8.13 -14.57 10.16
C GLU A 142 -6.85 -14.94 9.40
N ALA A 143 -6.87 -14.97 8.08
CA ALA A 143 -5.67 -15.18 7.27
C ALA A 143 -4.78 -13.93 7.31
N LEU A 144 -5.35 -12.73 7.16
CA LEU A 144 -4.63 -11.45 7.26
C LEU A 144 -3.99 -11.26 8.65
N LYS A 145 -4.70 -11.62 9.72
CA LYS A 145 -4.16 -11.61 11.10
C LYS A 145 -2.98 -12.57 11.31
N ARG A 146 -2.94 -13.68 10.56
CA ARG A 146 -1.89 -14.70 10.66
C ARG A 146 -0.74 -14.46 9.68
N ALA A 147 -0.97 -13.66 8.66
CA ALA A 147 0.03 -13.33 7.66
C ALA A 147 1.14 -12.48 8.29
N PRO A 148 2.41 -12.71 7.89
CA PRO A 148 3.55 -11.98 8.41
C PRO A 148 3.41 -10.49 8.06
N SER A 149 3.23 -9.67 9.10
CA SER A 149 3.14 -8.22 8.99
C SER A 149 3.71 -7.57 10.25
N LEU A 150 4.18 -6.34 10.11
CA LEU A 150 4.63 -5.53 11.24
C LEU A 150 3.47 -4.97 12.06
N TYR A 151 2.32 -4.81 11.41
CA TYR A 151 1.13 -4.22 11.98
C TYR A 151 -0.11 -4.59 11.17
N LEU A 152 -1.27 -4.58 11.84
CA LEU A 152 -2.57 -4.72 11.21
C LEU A 152 -3.42 -3.50 11.60
N ALA A 153 -3.60 -2.57 10.65
CA ALA A 153 -4.38 -1.37 10.88
C ALA A 153 -5.88 -1.63 10.73
N HIS A 154 -6.69 -0.98 11.57
CA HIS A 154 -8.14 -1.13 11.60
C HIS A 154 -8.91 0.04 10.98
N SER A 155 -8.23 1.15 10.68
CA SER A 155 -8.76 2.28 9.92
C SER A 155 -7.62 3.02 9.21
N VAL A 156 -7.96 3.92 8.29
CA VAL A 156 -6.96 4.81 7.67
C VAL A 156 -6.27 5.69 8.71
N GLN A 157 -7.01 6.16 9.73
CA GLN A 157 -6.43 6.97 10.80
C GLN A 157 -5.42 6.17 11.65
N ASP A 158 -5.73 4.91 11.93
CA ASP A 158 -4.85 3.99 12.65
C ASP A 158 -3.57 3.68 11.86
N LEU A 159 -3.72 3.39 10.55
CA LEU A 159 -2.59 3.24 9.63
C LEU A 159 -1.74 4.51 9.59
N HIS A 160 -2.37 5.67 9.45
CA HIS A 160 -1.68 6.95 9.38
C HIS A 160 -0.86 7.22 10.66
N GLN A 161 -1.44 7.01 11.84
CA GLN A 161 -0.74 7.17 13.11
C GLN A 161 0.45 6.21 13.22
N TRP A 162 0.29 4.96 12.79
CA TRP A 162 1.38 4.00 12.78
C TRP A 162 2.50 4.44 11.83
N LEU A 163 2.18 4.84 10.59
CA LEU A 163 3.16 5.27 9.61
C LEU A 163 3.96 6.50 10.08
N VAL A 164 3.30 7.48 10.70
CA VAL A 164 3.97 8.69 11.22
C VAL A 164 5.04 8.38 12.28
N LEU A 165 4.90 7.28 13.01
CA LEU A 165 5.86 6.86 14.04
C LEU A 165 7.04 6.03 13.49
N HIS A 166 6.92 5.50 12.27
CA HIS A 166 7.88 4.55 11.69
C HIS A 166 8.56 5.06 10.40
N VAL A 167 8.07 6.17 9.84
CA VAL A 167 8.55 6.84 8.62
C VAL A 167 8.87 8.29 8.95
#